data_AF-A0A1F3KD29-F1
#
_entry.id   AF-A0A1F3KD29-F1
#
_cell.length_a   1.000
_cell.length_b   1.000
_cell.length_c   1.000
_cell.angle_alpha   90.00
_cell.angle_beta   90.00
_cell.angle_gamma   90.00
#
_symmetry.space_group_name_H-M   'P 1'
#
loop_
_entity.id
_entity.type
_entity.pdbx_description
1 polymer ?
#
loop_
_entity_poly.entity_id
_entity_poly.type
_entity_poly.pdbx_seq_one_letter_code
_entity_poly.pdbx_strand_id
1 'polypeptide(L)'
;MVEGRIGWHDSGNAGKKLFFCRNFSELEQSSNQLAGSFNVEQVIELARRVTGRYVARGVIPPRDSEDVTSAMLEKYLKKQDQILQSFVGKASLTTYLTAVFNRMCCEVIRSESRHWYAVSDNEDYRANDDKGCHQTEIDTFIASEVALLSRLIKSLGVEGAKLLLLVRFFYQLKINPEDVYHWTGDLTPGILEQLQSGQHTTKGERYAVMATVVNIAEKKNIRPDAVRMWFNKQMEVLLCKLNHDASVLHTRETLAVLFERLPHASGMHKPDVFE
;
A
#
# COMPACT_ATOMS: atom_id res chain seq x y z
N MET A 1 30.14 29.33 -4.50
CA MET A 1 30.12 28.65 -3.17
C MET A 1 28.95 29.20 -2.35
N VAL A 2 27.77 28.62 -2.53
CA VAL A 2 26.55 28.97 -1.79
C VAL A 2 26.15 27.72 -1.01
N GLU A 3 26.38 27.71 0.30
CA GLU A 3 25.91 26.65 1.19
C GLU A 3 24.38 26.71 1.31
N GLY A 4 23.68 26.00 0.44
CA GLY A 4 22.25 25.74 0.58
C GLY A 4 22.01 24.68 1.66
N ARG A 5 22.02 25.09 2.94
CA ARG A 5 21.51 24.26 4.04
C ARG A 5 20.00 24.12 3.91
N ILE A 6 19.57 23.05 3.26
CA ILE A 6 18.20 22.55 3.41
C ILE A 6 18.14 21.87 4.78
N GLY A 7 17.80 22.67 5.79
CA GLY A 7 17.52 22.21 7.13
C GLY A 7 16.38 21.20 7.10
N TRP A 8 16.63 19.99 7.58
CA TRP A 8 15.58 19.09 8.00
C TRP A 8 14.89 19.76 9.18
N HIS A 9 13.74 20.38 8.92
CA HIS A 9 12.84 20.77 9.99
C HIS A 9 12.41 19.48 10.69
N ASP A 10 12.97 19.28 11.87
CA ASP A 10 12.57 18.29 12.85
C ASP A 10 11.19 18.71 13.37
N SER A 11 10.16 18.49 12.55
CA SER A 11 8.78 18.56 13.00
C SER A 11 8.55 17.39 13.94
N GLY A 12 8.84 17.65 15.22
CA GLY A 12 8.39 16.85 16.34
C GLY A 12 6.89 16.68 16.29
N ASN A 13 6.45 15.60 15.63
CA ASN A 13 5.09 15.11 15.72
C ASN A 13 5.04 14.03 16.79
N ALA A 14 5.22 14.47 18.04
CA ALA A 14 4.71 13.74 19.18
C ALA A 14 3.18 13.72 19.08
N GLY A 15 2.61 12.65 18.51
CA GLY A 15 1.16 12.49 18.53
C GLY A 15 0.59 11.73 17.36
N LYS A 16 0.73 10.39 17.39
CA LYS A 16 -0.32 9.41 17.03
C LYS A 16 0.19 8.00 17.31
N LYS A 17 0.62 7.78 18.55
CA LYS A 17 0.55 6.44 19.15
C LYS A 17 -0.93 6.08 19.27
N LEU A 18 -1.29 4.90 18.80
CA LEU A 18 -2.35 4.03 19.32
C LEU A 18 -3.21 4.68 20.42
N PHE A 19 -4.32 5.31 20.03
CA PHE A 19 -5.40 5.61 20.96
C PHE A 19 -6.38 4.45 20.94
N PHE A 20 -6.00 3.37 21.62
CA PHE A 20 -6.92 2.44 22.26
C PHE A 20 -6.19 1.92 23.50
N CYS A 21 -6.84 2.04 24.67
CA CYS A 21 -6.35 1.71 26.01
C CYS A 21 -5.58 2.82 26.78
N ARG A 22 -6.31 3.78 27.37
CA ARG A 22 -6.12 4.21 28.77
C ARG A 22 -7.21 5.18 29.21
N ASN A 23 -8.11 4.68 30.05
CA ASN A 23 -8.75 5.30 31.23
C ASN A 23 -9.81 4.30 31.69
N PHE A 24 -9.35 3.28 32.41
CA PHE A 24 -10.16 2.16 32.89
C PHE A 24 -9.73 1.85 34.32
N SER A 25 -10.22 2.64 35.27
CA SER A 25 -10.09 2.32 36.70
C SER A 25 -11.05 3.06 37.65
N GLU A 26 -11.95 3.96 37.19
CA GLU A 26 -12.83 4.71 38.12
C GLU A 26 -14.31 4.80 37.70
N LEU A 27 -14.81 3.84 36.92
CA LEU A 27 -16.23 3.83 36.51
C LEU A 27 -16.90 2.46 36.65
N GLU A 28 -16.47 1.68 37.65
CA GLU A 28 -16.98 0.33 37.92
C GLU A 28 -18.19 0.28 38.88
N GLN A 29 -18.92 1.39 39.10
CA GLN A 29 -20.05 1.40 40.04
C GLN A 29 -21.40 1.85 39.46
N SER A 30 -21.63 1.65 38.16
CA SER A 30 -22.98 1.86 37.58
C SER A 30 -23.37 0.81 36.53
N SER A 31 -22.86 -0.41 36.66
CA SER A 31 -23.20 -1.51 35.76
C SER A 31 -24.30 -2.39 36.36
N ASN A 32 -25.56 -2.03 36.14
CA ASN A 32 -26.68 -2.99 36.09
C ASN A 32 -28.02 -2.45 35.51
N GLN A 33 -28.00 -1.40 34.68
CA GLN A 33 -29.23 -0.85 34.06
C GLN A 33 -29.12 -0.58 32.55
N LEU A 34 -28.30 -1.33 31.80
CA LEU A 34 -28.25 -1.21 30.33
C LEU A 34 -28.90 -2.43 29.66
N ALA A 35 -30.19 -2.63 29.94
CA ALA A 35 -31.09 -3.38 29.05
C ALA A 35 -31.55 -2.51 27.87
N GLY A 36 -30.61 -1.76 27.27
CA GLY A 36 -30.85 -1.10 26.00
C GLY A 36 -30.71 -2.13 24.90
N SER A 37 -31.76 -2.91 24.63
CA SER A 37 -31.78 -3.80 23.47
C SER A 37 -31.53 -2.95 22.23
N PHE A 38 -30.46 -3.25 21.49
CA PHE A 38 -30.25 -2.63 20.19
C PHE A 38 -31.46 -2.94 19.33
N ASN A 39 -32.06 -1.91 18.74
CA ASN A 39 -33.08 -2.13 17.73
C ASN A 39 -32.41 -2.76 16.51
N VAL A 40 -33.04 -3.78 15.93
CA VAL A 40 -32.61 -4.47 14.70
C VAL A 40 -32.29 -3.46 13.60
N GLU A 41 -33.07 -2.37 13.48
CA GLU A 41 -32.82 -1.31 12.50
C GLU A 41 -31.47 -0.62 12.68
N GLN A 42 -31.05 -0.39 13.93
CA GLN A 42 -29.74 0.21 14.23
C GLN A 42 -28.59 -0.73 13.89
N VAL A 43 -28.79 -2.04 14.06
CA VAL A 43 -27.81 -3.06 13.69
C VAL A 43 -27.63 -3.11 12.17
N ILE A 44 -28.73 -3.10 11.42
CA ILE A 44 -28.73 -3.05 9.94
C ILE A 44 -28.01 -1.80 9.45
N GLU A 45 -28.34 -0.63 10.02
CA GLU A 45 -27.72 0.64 9.66
C GLU A 45 -26.22 0.67 9.95
N LEU A 46 -25.79 0.09 11.07
CA LEU A 46 -24.36 -0.05 11.38
C LEU A 46 -23.65 -0.98 10.38
N ALA A 47 -24.26 -2.11 10.01
CA ALA A 47 -23.70 -3.02 9.02
C ALA A 47 -23.56 -2.32 7.65
N ARG A 48 -24.62 -1.65 7.17
CA ARG A 48 -24.60 -0.86 5.93
C ARG A 48 -23.52 0.21 5.94
N ARG A 49 -23.40 0.98 7.03
CA ARG A 49 -22.36 2.01 7.18
C ARG A 49 -20.95 1.42 7.14
N VAL A 50 -20.76 0.26 7.76
CA VAL A 50 -19.48 -0.44 7.70
C VAL A 50 -19.17 -0.87 6.27
N THR A 51 -20.09 -1.58 5.59
CA THR A 51 -19.92 -2.03 4.21
C THR A 51 -19.69 -0.87 3.25
N GLY A 52 -20.48 0.21 3.37
CA GLY A 52 -20.37 1.40 2.52
C GLY A 52 -18.99 2.06 2.57
N ARG A 53 -18.28 2.01 3.71
CA ARG A 53 -16.89 2.48 3.79
C ARG A 53 -15.91 1.64 2.97
N TYR A 54 -16.17 0.34 2.80
CA TYR A 54 -15.35 -0.54 1.96
C TYR A 54 -15.71 -0.40 0.48
N VAL A 55 -16.99 -0.17 0.16
CA VAL A 55 -17.44 0.17 -1.20
C VAL A 55 -16.81 1.49 -1.66
N ALA A 56 -16.86 2.52 -0.82
CA ALA A 56 -16.24 3.83 -1.12
C ALA A 56 -14.71 3.76 -1.31
N ARG A 57 -14.07 2.69 -0.82
CA ARG A 57 -12.63 2.43 -1.02
C ARG A 57 -12.35 1.53 -2.24
N GLY A 58 -13.36 1.09 -2.96
CA GLY A 58 -13.23 0.16 -4.10
C GLY A 58 -12.87 -1.27 -3.70
N VAL A 59 -12.98 -1.63 -2.41
CA VAL A 59 -12.65 -2.99 -1.92
C VAL A 59 -13.80 -3.96 -2.20
N ILE A 60 -15.04 -3.49 -2.11
CA ILE A 60 -16.25 -4.24 -2.44
C ILE A 60 -16.88 -3.58 -3.67
N PRO A 61 -17.14 -4.32 -4.76
CA PRO A 61 -17.89 -3.77 -5.88
C PRO A 61 -19.28 -3.29 -5.44
N PRO A 62 -19.79 -2.14 -5.92
CA PRO A 62 -21.09 -1.62 -5.50
C PRO A 62 -22.25 -2.60 -5.62
N ARG A 63 -22.25 -3.44 -6.67
CA ARG A 63 -23.25 -4.49 -6.93
C ARG A 63 -23.32 -5.56 -5.83
N ASP A 64 -22.20 -5.84 -5.18
CA ASP A 64 -22.07 -6.89 -4.16
C ASP A 64 -22.29 -6.33 -2.73
N SER A 65 -22.57 -5.03 -2.60
CA SER A 65 -22.64 -4.36 -1.30
C SER A 65 -23.80 -4.85 -0.42
N GLU A 66 -24.95 -5.16 -1.02
CA GLU A 66 -26.11 -5.70 -0.30
C GLU A 66 -25.87 -7.14 0.14
N ASP A 67 -25.29 -7.97 -0.73
CA ASP A 67 -24.95 -9.37 -0.42
C ASP A 67 -23.93 -9.46 0.72
N VAL A 68 -22.89 -8.62 0.70
CA VAL A 68 -21.91 -8.56 1.80
C VAL A 68 -22.59 -8.13 3.10
N THR A 69 -23.46 -7.14 3.05
CA THR A 69 -24.20 -6.66 4.23
C THR A 69 -25.10 -7.76 4.79
N SER A 70 -25.82 -8.48 3.94
CA SER A 70 -26.68 -9.61 4.31
C SER A 70 -25.86 -10.75 4.94
N ALA A 71 -24.75 -11.15 4.32
CA ALA A 71 -23.86 -12.18 4.84
C ALA A 71 -23.24 -11.80 6.20
N MET A 72 -22.89 -10.53 6.38
CA MET A 72 -22.42 -10.01 7.68
C MET A 72 -23.51 -10.08 8.74
N LEU A 73 -24.74 -9.66 8.42
CA LEU A 73 -25.87 -9.69 9.33
C LEU A 73 -26.23 -11.13 9.74
N GLU A 74 -26.23 -12.06 8.79
CA GLU A 74 -26.45 -13.48 9.08
C GLU A 74 -25.42 -14.02 10.07
N LYS A 75 -24.13 -13.72 9.88
CA LYS A 75 -23.05 -14.09 10.81
C LYS A 75 -23.22 -13.45 12.18
N TYR A 76 -23.67 -12.20 12.22
CA TYR A 76 -23.95 -11.49 13.47
C TYR A 76 -25.09 -12.15 14.25
N LEU A 77 -26.23 -12.40 13.59
CA LEU A 77 -27.41 -13.03 14.22
C LEU A 77 -27.06 -14.40 14.82
N LYS A 78 -26.27 -15.22 14.11
CA LYS A 78 -25.79 -16.53 14.60
C LYS A 78 -24.91 -16.44 15.86
N LYS A 79 -24.29 -15.29 16.12
CA LYS A 79 -23.32 -15.08 17.22
C LYS A 79 -23.76 -13.98 18.19
N GLN A 80 -24.98 -13.48 18.07
CA GLN A 80 -25.44 -12.26 18.74
C GLN A 80 -25.26 -12.35 20.25
N ASP A 81 -25.75 -13.43 20.86
CA ASP A 81 -25.67 -13.63 22.32
C ASP A 81 -24.22 -13.67 22.81
N GLN A 82 -23.35 -14.39 22.11
CA GLN A 82 -21.92 -14.49 22.45
C GLN A 82 -21.23 -13.12 22.37
N ILE A 83 -21.54 -12.34 21.34
CA ILE A 83 -20.99 -10.99 21.14
C ILE A 83 -21.44 -10.05 22.27
N LEU A 84 -22.73 -10.09 22.61
CA LEU A 84 -23.28 -9.25 23.69
C LEU A 84 -22.77 -9.67 25.06
N GLN A 85 -22.63 -10.97 25.34
CA GLN A 85 -22.04 -11.48 26.57
C GLN A 85 -20.56 -11.10 26.72
N SER A 86 -19.82 -10.98 25.60
CA SER A 86 -18.40 -10.60 25.59
C SER A 86 -18.17 -9.10 25.79
N PHE A 87 -19.22 -8.28 25.85
CA PHE A 87 -19.10 -6.84 25.95
C PHE A 87 -18.88 -6.39 27.40
N VAL A 88 -17.67 -5.87 27.69
CA VAL A 88 -17.23 -5.45 29.03
C VAL A 88 -17.62 -3.99 29.36
N GLY A 89 -18.27 -3.27 28.45
CA GLY A 89 -18.70 -1.88 28.72
C GLY A 89 -17.60 -0.81 28.68
N LYS A 90 -16.37 -1.13 28.25
CA LYS A 90 -15.25 -0.15 28.20
C LYS A 90 -15.40 0.97 27.17
N ALA A 91 -16.31 0.80 26.21
CA ALA A 91 -16.61 1.74 25.13
C ALA A 91 -18.11 1.72 24.86
N SER A 92 -18.64 2.69 24.11
CA SER A 92 -20.05 2.64 23.71
C SER A 92 -20.35 1.39 22.88
N LEU A 93 -21.53 0.80 23.07
CA LEU A 93 -21.95 -0.43 22.39
C LEU A 93 -21.89 -0.27 20.86
N THR A 94 -22.26 0.90 20.32
CA THR A 94 -22.11 1.26 18.90
C THR A 94 -20.66 1.15 18.42
N THR A 95 -19.70 1.62 19.21
CA THR A 95 -18.27 1.55 18.87
C THR A 95 -17.79 0.10 18.87
N TYR A 96 -18.21 -0.68 19.88
CA TYR A 96 -17.90 -2.10 19.97
C TYR A 96 -18.47 -2.88 18.77
N LEU A 97 -19.77 -2.71 18.48
CA LEU A 97 -20.42 -3.36 17.34
C LEU A 97 -19.82 -2.93 16.00
N THR A 98 -19.43 -1.66 15.84
CA THR A 98 -18.71 -1.21 14.64
C THR A 98 -17.40 -1.96 14.45
N ALA A 99 -16.65 -2.23 15.51
CA ALA A 99 -15.41 -3.02 15.45
C ALA A 99 -15.69 -4.49 15.11
N VAL A 100 -16.75 -5.07 15.69
CA VAL A 100 -17.21 -6.43 15.37
C VAL A 100 -17.61 -6.54 13.89
N PHE A 101 -18.42 -5.61 13.38
CA PHE A 101 -18.83 -5.58 11.98
C PHE A 101 -17.65 -5.36 11.04
N ASN A 102 -16.69 -4.49 11.38
CA ASN A 102 -15.47 -4.35 10.57
C ASN A 102 -14.73 -5.68 10.44
N ARG A 103 -14.65 -6.48 11.52
CA ARG A 103 -14.01 -7.80 11.49
C ARG A 103 -14.79 -8.79 10.62
N MET A 104 -16.11 -8.84 10.79
CA MET A 104 -16.99 -9.70 9.97
C MET A 104 -16.96 -9.32 8.49
N CYS A 105 -16.97 -8.02 8.16
CA CYS A 105 -16.83 -7.51 6.80
C CYS A 105 -15.53 -8.00 6.16
N CYS A 106 -14.41 -7.87 6.88
CA CYS A 106 -13.13 -8.40 6.41
C CYS A 106 -13.14 -9.92 6.21
N GLU A 107 -13.90 -10.67 7.00
CA GLU A 107 -14.03 -12.13 6.82
C GLU A 107 -14.83 -12.47 5.55
N VAL A 108 -15.93 -11.76 5.29
CA VAL A 108 -16.72 -11.93 4.05
C VAL A 108 -15.91 -11.51 2.82
N ILE A 109 -15.22 -10.37 2.86
CA ILE A 109 -14.33 -9.93 1.78
C ILE A 109 -13.28 -11.01 1.47
N ARG A 110 -12.69 -11.64 2.50
CA ARG A 110 -11.67 -12.68 2.27
C ARG A 110 -12.24 -13.98 1.69
N SER A 111 -13.50 -14.33 1.96
CA SER A 111 -14.12 -15.52 1.38
C SER A 111 -14.62 -15.27 -0.04
N GLU A 112 -15.16 -14.08 -0.31
CA GLU A 112 -15.83 -13.76 -1.58
C GLU A 112 -14.96 -13.03 -2.60
N SER A 113 -13.82 -12.45 -2.21
CA SER A 113 -13.01 -11.63 -3.13
C SER A 113 -12.59 -12.36 -4.40
N ARG A 114 -12.44 -13.68 -4.37
CA ARG A 114 -12.12 -14.48 -5.55
C ARG A 114 -13.26 -14.52 -6.56
N HIS A 115 -14.51 -14.50 -6.10
CA HIS A 115 -15.69 -14.58 -6.98
C HIS A 115 -16.01 -13.22 -7.61
N TRP A 116 -15.79 -12.12 -6.89
CA TRP A 116 -16.10 -10.77 -7.39
C TRP A 116 -15.40 -10.41 -8.70
N TYR A 117 -14.17 -10.88 -8.89
CA TYR A 117 -13.39 -10.63 -10.11
C TYR A 117 -13.57 -11.72 -11.17
N ALA A 118 -14.07 -12.90 -10.81
CA ALA A 118 -14.31 -13.98 -11.78
C ALA A 118 -15.53 -13.70 -12.69
N VAL A 119 -16.45 -12.85 -12.24
CA VAL A 119 -17.69 -12.55 -12.97
C VAL A 119 -17.50 -11.41 -13.98
N SER A 120 -16.53 -10.50 -13.80
CA SER A 120 -16.36 -9.36 -14.74
C SER A 120 -15.70 -9.72 -16.07
N ASP A 121 -14.94 -10.81 -16.14
CA ASP A 121 -14.08 -11.07 -17.31
C ASP A 121 -14.73 -11.98 -18.36
N ASN A 122 -15.91 -12.55 -18.10
CA ASN A 122 -16.50 -13.59 -18.96
C ASN A 122 -17.71 -13.17 -19.80
N GLU A 123 -18.40 -12.06 -19.50
CA GLU A 123 -19.63 -11.72 -20.23
C GLU A 123 -19.42 -10.76 -21.42
N ASP A 124 -18.34 -9.96 -21.45
CA ASP A 124 -18.10 -9.01 -22.56
C ASP A 124 -17.07 -9.48 -23.61
N TYR A 125 -16.27 -10.53 -23.34
CA TYR A 125 -15.15 -10.92 -24.22
C TYR A 125 -15.40 -12.14 -25.11
N ARG A 126 -16.61 -12.72 -25.11
CA ARG A 126 -16.90 -13.94 -25.91
C ARG A 126 -17.48 -13.69 -27.30
N ALA A 127 -17.55 -12.45 -27.77
CA ALA A 127 -18.16 -12.14 -29.08
C ALA A 127 -17.18 -11.92 -30.25
N ASN A 128 -15.87 -11.72 -30.05
CA ASN A 128 -14.94 -11.44 -31.16
C ASN A 128 -13.62 -12.21 -31.02
N ASP A 129 -13.59 -13.44 -31.55
CA ASP A 129 -12.39 -14.25 -31.68
C ASP A 129 -11.56 -13.82 -32.91
N ASP A 130 -11.12 -12.56 -32.96
CA ASP A 130 -10.17 -12.05 -33.97
C ASP A 130 -8.76 -11.95 -33.35
N LYS A 131 -8.08 -13.10 -33.28
CA LYS A 131 -6.83 -13.36 -32.53
C LYS A 131 -5.56 -12.65 -33.04
N GLY A 132 -5.67 -11.66 -33.93
CA GLY A 132 -4.50 -11.01 -34.53
C GLY A 132 -4.13 -9.62 -33.98
N CYS A 133 -5.10 -8.85 -33.45
CA CYS A 133 -4.91 -7.41 -33.22
C CYS A 133 -4.49 -7.03 -31.79
N HIS A 134 -4.83 -7.86 -30.79
CA HIS A 134 -4.76 -7.44 -29.39
C HIS A 134 -3.35 -7.35 -28.79
N GLN A 135 -2.36 -8.08 -29.32
CA GLN A 135 -1.01 -8.05 -28.73
C GLN A 135 -0.35 -6.67 -28.90
N THR A 136 -0.53 -6.04 -30.06
CA THR A 136 0.01 -4.70 -30.33
C THR A 136 -0.66 -3.64 -29.46
N GLU A 137 -1.96 -3.77 -29.20
CA GLU A 137 -2.69 -2.88 -28.30
C GLU A 137 -2.19 -3.02 -26.85
N ILE A 138 -2.02 -4.25 -26.37
CA ILE A 138 -1.48 -4.54 -25.04
C ILE A 138 -0.06 -3.99 -24.89
N ASP A 139 0.81 -4.23 -25.87
CA ASP A 139 2.20 -3.75 -25.81
C ASP A 139 2.27 -2.22 -25.85
N THR A 140 1.40 -1.57 -26.63
CA THR A 140 1.29 -0.10 -26.67
C THR A 140 0.83 0.45 -25.32
N PHE A 141 -0.13 -0.22 -24.69
CA PHE A 141 -0.63 0.14 -23.37
C PHE A 141 0.43 -0.06 -22.28
N ILE A 142 1.15 -1.18 -22.28
CA ILE A 142 2.26 -1.40 -21.35
C ILE A 142 3.34 -0.32 -21.55
N ALA A 143 3.65 0.04 -22.80
CA ALA A 143 4.60 1.09 -23.10
C ALA A 143 4.16 2.47 -22.56
N SER A 144 2.86 2.81 -22.65
CA SER A 144 2.35 4.06 -22.08
C SER A 144 2.44 4.07 -20.55
N GLU A 145 2.15 2.95 -19.89
CA GLU A 145 2.27 2.82 -18.43
C GLU A 145 3.73 2.91 -17.96
N VAL A 146 4.66 2.28 -18.69
CA VAL A 146 6.11 2.40 -18.41
C VAL A 146 6.59 3.83 -18.61
N ALA A 147 6.10 4.54 -19.65
CA ALA A 147 6.43 5.95 -19.87
C ALA A 147 5.88 6.85 -18.75
N LEU A 148 4.68 6.57 -18.25
CA LEU A 148 4.12 7.25 -17.08
C LEU A 148 4.99 7.03 -15.83
N LEU A 149 5.30 5.77 -15.50
CA LEU A 149 6.17 5.42 -14.37
C LEU A 149 7.54 6.12 -14.48
N SER A 150 8.15 6.12 -15.68
CA SER A 150 9.41 6.82 -15.93
C SER A 150 9.32 8.32 -15.62
N ARG A 151 8.27 8.99 -16.10
CA ARG A 151 8.04 10.42 -15.79
C ARG A 151 7.85 10.66 -14.30
N LEU A 152 7.11 9.79 -13.61
CA LEU A 152 6.90 9.89 -12.17
C LEU A 152 8.21 9.76 -11.39
N ILE A 153 9.05 8.77 -11.72
CA ILE A 153 10.36 8.60 -11.09
C ILE A 153 11.26 9.82 -11.36
N LYS A 154 11.31 10.30 -12.60
CA LYS A 154 12.10 11.48 -12.98
C LYS A 154 11.66 12.73 -12.21
N SER A 155 10.36 12.90 -11.96
CA SER A 155 9.82 14.02 -11.19
C SER A 155 10.29 14.06 -9.72
N LEU A 156 10.80 12.95 -9.19
CA LEU A 156 11.35 12.86 -7.84
C LEU A 156 12.84 13.28 -7.76
N GLY A 157 13.50 13.57 -8.89
CA GLY A 157 14.90 13.98 -8.95
C GLY A 157 15.85 12.93 -8.36
N VAL A 158 16.72 13.36 -7.44
CA VAL A 158 17.70 12.49 -6.77
C VAL A 158 17.03 11.35 -5.98
N GLU A 159 15.90 11.64 -5.32
CA GLU A 159 15.12 10.61 -4.61
C GLU A 159 14.54 9.57 -5.58
N GLY A 160 14.28 9.96 -6.84
CA GLY A 160 13.87 9.04 -7.89
C GLY A 160 14.96 8.02 -8.25
N ALA A 161 16.21 8.47 -8.39
CA ALA A 161 17.35 7.59 -8.68
C ALA A 161 17.60 6.60 -7.53
N LYS A 162 17.56 7.10 -6.28
CA LYS A 162 17.58 6.27 -5.06
C LYS A 162 16.47 5.24 -5.05
N LEU A 163 15.23 5.66 -5.27
CA LEU A 163 14.07 4.76 -5.27
C LEU A 163 14.20 3.69 -6.36
N LEU A 164 14.58 4.06 -7.58
CA LEU A 164 14.78 3.14 -8.69
C LEU A 164 15.78 2.03 -8.33
N LEU A 165 16.94 2.40 -7.79
CA LEU A 165 17.96 1.44 -7.39
C LEU A 165 17.46 0.50 -6.29
N LEU A 166 16.83 1.07 -5.26
CA LEU A 166 16.31 0.33 -4.12
C LEU A 166 15.17 -0.62 -4.50
N VAL A 167 14.29 -0.23 -5.43
CA VAL A 167 13.24 -1.09 -5.99
C VAL A 167 13.87 -2.25 -6.76
N ARG A 168 14.83 -1.98 -7.64
CA ARG A 168 15.50 -3.02 -8.42
C ARG A 168 16.18 -4.05 -7.53
N PHE A 169 16.91 -3.60 -6.52
CA PHE A 169 17.50 -4.51 -5.54
C PHE A 169 16.43 -5.30 -4.77
N PHE A 170 15.38 -4.63 -4.30
CA PHE A 170 14.34 -5.26 -3.51
C PHE A 170 13.58 -6.36 -4.27
N TYR A 171 13.32 -6.17 -5.56
CA TYR A 171 12.67 -7.16 -6.43
C TYR A 171 13.66 -8.07 -7.17
N GLN A 172 14.96 -8.01 -6.83
CA GLN A 172 16.01 -8.81 -7.48
C GLN A 172 16.07 -8.62 -9.02
N LEU A 173 15.75 -7.41 -9.48
CA LEU A 173 15.88 -7.02 -10.87
C LEU A 173 17.36 -6.72 -11.20
N LYS A 174 17.70 -6.78 -12.49
CA LYS A 174 19.05 -6.45 -12.96
C LYS A 174 19.40 -5.00 -12.62
N ILE A 175 20.44 -4.83 -11.83
CA ILE A 175 21.01 -3.53 -11.47
C ILE A 175 22.05 -3.14 -12.51
N ASN A 176 21.89 -1.99 -13.15
CA ASN A 176 22.87 -1.44 -14.07
C ASN A 176 23.80 -0.48 -13.29
N PRO A 177 25.14 -0.58 -13.47
CA PRO A 177 26.09 0.37 -12.90
C PRO A 177 25.77 1.85 -13.15
N GLU A 178 25.19 2.18 -14.31
CA GLU A 178 24.80 3.56 -14.65
C GLU A 178 23.74 4.11 -13.69
N ASP A 179 22.74 3.29 -13.32
CA ASP A 179 21.68 3.69 -12.39
C ASP A 179 22.25 3.96 -11.00
N VAL A 180 23.28 3.19 -10.60
CA VAL A 180 24.00 3.39 -9.33
C VAL A 180 24.79 4.70 -9.39
N TYR A 181 25.54 4.91 -10.47
CA TYR A 181 26.33 6.12 -10.68
C TYR A 181 25.49 7.40 -10.66
N HIS A 182 24.29 7.38 -11.24
CA HIS A 182 23.38 8.53 -11.20
C HIS A 182 23.00 8.98 -9.79
N TRP A 183 22.92 8.05 -8.84
CA TRP A 183 22.61 8.40 -7.45
C TRP A 183 23.88 8.65 -6.62
N THR A 184 24.92 7.84 -6.81
CA THR A 184 26.02 7.73 -5.83
C THR A 184 27.32 8.36 -6.31
N GLY A 185 27.44 8.68 -7.61
CA GLY A 185 28.67 9.19 -8.20
C GLY A 185 29.85 8.24 -7.97
N ASP A 186 30.92 8.74 -7.39
CA ASP A 186 32.19 8.01 -7.23
C ASP A 186 32.10 6.82 -6.27
N LEU A 187 31.06 6.73 -5.45
CA LEU A 187 30.83 5.61 -4.52
C LEU A 187 30.26 4.34 -5.22
N THR A 188 30.08 4.40 -6.54
CA THR A 188 29.47 3.33 -7.34
C THR A 188 30.11 1.95 -7.12
N PRO A 189 31.45 1.78 -7.15
CA PRO A 189 32.06 0.45 -7.02
C PRO A 189 31.73 -0.22 -5.68
N GLY A 190 31.86 0.54 -4.58
CA GLY A 190 31.57 0.02 -3.24
C GLY A 190 30.09 -0.31 -3.04
N ILE A 191 29.18 0.48 -3.62
CA ILE A 191 27.74 0.22 -3.53
C ILE A 191 27.34 -0.99 -4.39
N LEU A 192 27.92 -1.16 -5.58
CA LEU A 192 27.69 -2.33 -6.41
C LEU A 192 28.11 -3.63 -5.72
N GLU A 193 29.27 -3.64 -5.07
CA GLU A 193 29.76 -4.79 -4.29
C GLU A 193 28.78 -5.17 -3.17
N GLN A 194 28.29 -4.18 -2.42
CA GLN A 194 27.29 -4.40 -1.36
C GLN A 194 25.97 -4.95 -1.91
N LEU A 195 25.51 -4.44 -3.05
CA LEU A 195 24.27 -4.90 -3.69
C LEU A 195 24.41 -6.32 -4.27
N GLN A 196 25.57 -6.66 -4.84
CA GLN A 196 25.85 -7.98 -5.39
C GLN A 196 25.93 -9.05 -4.30
N SER A 197 26.64 -8.77 -3.21
CA SER A 197 26.71 -9.67 -2.05
C SER A 197 25.34 -9.89 -1.38
N GLY A 198 24.44 -8.91 -1.46
CA GLY A 198 23.09 -8.98 -0.90
C GLY A 198 22.03 -9.71 -1.74
N GLN A 199 22.33 -10.21 -2.96
CA GLN A 199 21.29 -10.72 -3.88
C GLN A 199 20.51 -11.93 -3.35
N HIS A 200 21.13 -12.79 -2.54
CA HIS A 200 20.52 -14.02 -2.02
C HIS A 200 19.92 -13.89 -0.62
N THR A 201 19.66 -12.66 -0.18
CA THR A 201 19.14 -12.38 1.15
C THR A 201 17.62 -12.48 1.24
N THR A 202 17.14 -12.79 2.44
CA THR A 202 15.72 -12.79 2.79
C THR A 202 15.12 -11.37 2.71
N LYS A 203 13.80 -11.27 2.64
CA LYS A 203 13.10 -9.97 2.56
C LYS A 203 13.45 -9.02 3.73
N GLY A 204 13.71 -9.55 4.92
CA GLY A 204 14.11 -8.76 6.09
C GLY A 204 15.54 -8.23 5.97
N GLU A 205 16.47 -9.09 5.57
CA GLU A 205 17.88 -8.75 5.36
C GLU A 205 18.10 -7.76 4.21
N ARG A 206 17.25 -7.79 3.17
CA ARG A 206 17.28 -6.80 2.08
C ARG A 206 17.21 -5.38 2.63
N TYR A 207 16.36 -5.10 3.63
CA TYR A 207 16.29 -3.76 4.23
C TYR A 207 17.56 -3.39 4.99
N ALA A 208 18.29 -4.36 5.54
CA ALA A 208 19.59 -4.10 6.16
C ALA A 208 20.63 -3.71 5.11
N VAL A 209 20.70 -4.44 3.99
CA VAL A 209 21.58 -4.09 2.86
C VAL A 209 21.24 -2.71 2.29
N MET A 210 19.95 -2.44 2.07
CA MET A 210 19.49 -1.12 1.59
C MET A 210 19.89 0.00 2.55
N ALA A 211 19.81 -0.22 3.87
CA ALA A 211 20.25 0.77 4.85
C ALA A 211 21.76 1.00 4.81
N THR A 212 22.57 -0.05 4.69
CA THR A 212 24.03 0.09 4.49
C THR A 212 24.33 0.92 3.25
N VAL A 213 23.68 0.63 2.12
CA VAL A 213 23.86 1.37 0.86
C VAL A 213 23.46 2.84 1.00
N VAL A 214 22.31 3.14 1.60
CA VAL A 214 21.85 4.53 1.85
C VAL A 214 22.82 5.26 2.80
N ASN A 215 23.32 4.59 3.83
CA ASN A 215 24.26 5.17 4.78
C ASN A 215 25.60 5.52 4.13
N ILE A 216 26.09 4.68 3.21
CA ILE A 216 27.29 4.96 2.41
C ILE A 216 27.03 6.14 1.46
N ALA A 217 25.94 6.10 0.69
CA ALA A 217 25.62 7.10 -0.32
C ALA A 217 25.36 8.50 0.27
N GLU A 218 24.62 8.57 1.38
CA GLU A 218 24.18 9.84 1.98
C GLU A 218 25.01 10.27 3.21
N LYS A 219 26.00 9.47 3.62
CA LYS A 219 26.80 9.68 4.85
C LYS A 219 25.91 9.84 6.11
N LYS A 220 24.90 8.97 6.22
CA LYS A 220 23.93 8.94 7.34
C LYS A 220 24.05 7.65 8.14
N ASN A 221 23.36 7.61 9.28
CA ASN A 221 23.22 6.39 10.10
C ASN A 221 21.73 6.06 10.29
N ILE A 222 21.11 5.55 9.23
CA ILE A 222 19.70 5.18 9.16
C ILE A 222 19.56 3.70 9.52
N ARG A 223 18.57 3.40 10.36
CA ARG A 223 18.23 2.03 10.74
C ARG A 223 17.47 1.31 9.62
N PRO A 224 17.60 -0.03 9.47
CA PRO A 224 16.87 -0.81 8.45
C PRO A 224 15.36 -0.58 8.44
N ASP A 225 14.74 -0.44 9.61
CA ASP A 225 13.29 -0.19 9.72
C ASP A 225 12.86 1.16 9.14
N ALA A 226 13.70 2.20 9.29
CA ALA A 226 13.42 3.50 8.71
C ALA A 226 13.47 3.45 7.17
N VAL A 227 14.40 2.69 6.60
CA VAL A 227 14.44 2.43 5.15
C VAL A 227 13.22 1.64 4.70
N ARG A 228 12.80 0.62 5.46
CA ARG A 228 11.56 -0.13 5.19
C ARG A 228 10.34 0.79 5.16
N MET A 229 10.19 1.68 6.14
CA MET A 229 9.06 2.61 6.20
C MET A 229 9.09 3.60 5.04
N TRP A 230 10.25 4.21 4.77
CA TRP A 230 10.43 5.12 3.64
C TRP A 230 10.12 4.43 2.31
N PHE A 231 10.68 3.25 2.07
CA PHE A 231 10.50 2.49 0.83
C PHE A 231 9.02 2.17 0.60
N ASN A 232 8.34 1.62 1.60
CA ASN A 232 6.91 1.33 1.50
C ASN A 232 6.11 2.60 1.23
N LYS A 233 6.43 3.72 1.89
CA LYS A 233 5.76 4.99 1.65
C LYS A 233 5.95 5.48 0.22
N GLN A 234 7.15 5.37 -0.35
CA GLN A 234 7.41 5.74 -1.74
C GLN A 234 6.63 4.84 -2.72
N MET A 235 6.57 3.54 -2.47
CA MET A 235 5.78 2.60 -3.28
C MET A 235 4.28 2.94 -3.27
N GLU A 236 3.72 3.28 -2.10
CA GLU A 236 2.32 3.74 -2.00
C GLU A 236 2.09 5.06 -2.74
N VAL A 237 3.06 5.99 -2.71
CA VAL A 237 2.97 7.25 -3.46
C VAL A 237 2.97 6.98 -4.96
N LEU A 238 3.83 6.08 -5.46
CA LEU A 238 3.83 5.70 -6.88
C LEU A 238 2.52 5.05 -7.29
N LEU A 239 2.01 4.10 -6.50
CA LEU A 239 0.72 3.44 -6.77
C LEU A 239 -0.44 4.44 -6.80
N CYS A 240 -0.49 5.35 -5.83
CA CYS A 240 -1.52 6.39 -5.78
C CYS A 240 -1.48 7.28 -7.03
N LYS A 241 -0.28 7.64 -7.51
CA LYS A 241 -0.12 8.46 -8.72
C LYS A 241 -0.46 7.70 -10.00
N LEU A 242 -0.07 6.42 -10.10
CA LEU A 242 -0.40 5.58 -11.25
C LEU A 242 -1.91 5.30 -11.34
N ASN A 243 -2.59 5.15 -10.20
CA ASN A 243 -4.01 4.86 -10.13
C ASN A 243 -4.89 6.13 -10.11
N HIS A 244 -4.31 7.32 -10.40
CA HIS A 244 -5.05 8.58 -10.28
C HIS A 244 -6.25 8.66 -11.22
N ASP A 245 -6.09 8.19 -12.46
CA ASP A 245 -7.10 8.32 -13.51
C ASP A 245 -8.13 7.16 -13.53
N ALA A 246 -8.06 6.24 -12.54
CA ALA A 246 -8.94 5.07 -12.36
C ALA A 246 -9.09 4.13 -13.59
N SER A 247 -8.37 4.38 -14.68
CA SER A 247 -8.36 3.55 -15.89
C SER A 247 -7.68 2.21 -15.65
N VAL A 248 -6.71 2.16 -14.73
CA VAL A 248 -5.93 0.98 -14.37
C VAL A 248 -5.82 0.89 -12.86
N LEU A 249 -5.98 -0.32 -12.32
CA LEU A 249 -5.82 -0.62 -10.90
C LEU A 249 -4.48 -1.32 -10.69
N HIS A 250 -3.40 -0.53 -10.61
CA HIS A 250 -2.08 -1.06 -10.30
C HIS A 250 -1.99 -1.55 -8.87
N THR A 251 -1.31 -2.68 -8.70
CA THR A 251 -0.92 -3.27 -7.42
C THR A 251 0.60 -3.26 -7.27
N ARG A 252 1.11 -3.71 -6.13
CA ARG A 252 2.57 -3.81 -5.92
C ARG A 252 3.23 -4.80 -6.88
N GLU A 253 2.48 -5.79 -7.31
CA GLU A 253 2.90 -6.81 -8.28
C GLU A 253 2.98 -6.20 -9.68
N THR A 254 1.95 -5.46 -10.13
CA THR A 254 1.99 -4.80 -11.44
C THR A 254 3.10 -3.75 -11.49
N LEU A 255 3.33 -3.03 -10.39
CA LEU A 255 4.43 -2.07 -10.29
C LEU A 255 5.80 -2.76 -10.46
N ALA A 256 6.00 -3.95 -9.87
CA ALA A 256 7.23 -4.72 -10.07
C ALA A 256 7.46 -5.07 -11.55
N VAL A 257 6.40 -5.49 -12.26
CA VAL A 257 6.45 -5.76 -13.71
C VAL A 257 6.78 -4.49 -14.51
N LEU A 258 6.20 -3.34 -14.15
CA LEU A 258 6.53 -2.07 -14.81
C LEU A 258 7.99 -1.67 -14.60
N PHE A 259 8.55 -1.90 -13.41
CA PHE A 259 9.96 -1.65 -13.12
C PHE A 259 10.90 -2.60 -13.89
N GLU A 260 10.49 -3.84 -14.12
CA GLU A 260 11.22 -4.80 -14.96
C GLU A 260 11.30 -4.33 -16.42
N ARG A 261 10.24 -3.72 -16.92
CA ARG A 261 10.16 -3.17 -18.29
C ARG A 261 10.78 -1.77 -18.43
N LEU A 262 11.19 -1.14 -17.34
CA LEU A 262 11.70 0.23 -17.36
C LEU A 262 13.11 0.25 -17.96
N PRO A 263 13.36 1.02 -19.04
CA PRO A 263 14.67 1.05 -19.69
C PRO A 263 15.75 1.54 -18.71
N HIS A 264 16.95 0.98 -18.84
CA HIS A 264 18.10 1.47 -18.09
C HIS A 264 18.33 2.97 -18.37
N ALA A 265 18.85 3.71 -17.40
CA ALA A 265 19.02 5.16 -17.49
C ALA A 265 20.06 5.63 -18.52
N SER A 266 20.46 4.78 -19.47
CA SER A 266 21.48 4.99 -20.51
C SER A 266 21.26 6.18 -21.45
N GLY A 267 20.22 7.00 -21.21
CA GLY A 267 19.94 8.25 -21.92
C GLY A 267 19.54 9.43 -21.02
N MET A 268 19.73 9.34 -19.70
CA MET A 268 19.51 10.49 -18.81
C MET A 268 20.74 11.38 -18.81
N HIS A 269 20.76 12.37 -19.71
CA HIS A 269 21.73 13.46 -19.68
C HIS A 269 21.78 14.03 -18.25
N LYS A 270 22.98 14.08 -17.65
CA LYS A 270 23.17 14.79 -16.37
C LYS A 270 22.60 16.20 -16.55
N PRO A 271 21.73 16.70 -15.65
CA PRO A 271 21.43 18.12 -15.65
C PRO A 271 22.76 18.82 -15.44
N ASP A 272 23.16 19.66 -16.39
CA ASP A 272 24.33 20.52 -16.21
C ASP A 272 24.13 21.28 -14.91
N VAL A 273 24.94 20.95 -13.92
CA VAL A 273 24.95 21.63 -12.65
C VAL A 273 25.50 23.01 -12.96
N PHE A 274 24.60 24.00 -13.09
CA PHE A 274 25.00 25.39 -13.08
C PHE A 274 25.65 25.68 -11.72
N GLU A 275 26.98 25.76 -11.71
CA GLU A 275 27.81 26.15 -10.55
C GLU A 275 27.57 27.61 -10.11
#